data_AF-L9XD35-F1
#
_entry.id   AF-L9XD35-F1
#
_cell.length_a   1.000
_cell.length_b   1.000
_cell.length_c   1.000
_cell.angle_alpha   90.00
_cell.angle_beta   90.00
_cell.angle_gamma   90.00
#
_symmetry.space_group_name_H-M   'P 1'
#
loop_
_entity.id
_entity.type
_entity.pdbx_description
1 polymer ?
#
loop_
_entity_poly.entity_id
_entity_poly.type
_entity_poly.pdbx_seq_one_letter_code
_entity_poly.pdbx_strand_id
1 'polypeptide(L)'
;MYRSPAMSPSTGGIAVLLAVGAGCLALAIASLRSGSWTRRLYGLEPDNDASARANAAVLGIVGVGLFALAGAIVLELPSAIVRRATILASALLSFVLGWLVAVRDRRELLTTPDVDRKTGRRLGFVVIGCGVLLLAFVPLVWLEVDDAVVAVGALASTFDVLLAVAFAYR
;
A
#
# COMPACT_ATOMS: atom_id res chain seq x y z
N MET A 1 13.71 -22.12 30.40
CA MET A 1 13.71 -21.70 28.98
C MET A 1 12.59 -22.43 28.26
N TYR A 2 11.42 -21.81 28.16
CA TYR A 2 10.31 -22.33 27.36
C TYR A 2 10.60 -21.96 25.91
N ARG A 3 11.00 -22.94 25.07
CA ARG A 3 10.99 -22.76 23.61
C ARG A 3 9.53 -22.72 23.19
N SER A 4 9.04 -21.56 22.77
CA SER A 4 7.74 -21.47 22.11
C SER A 4 7.72 -22.45 20.93
N PRO A 5 6.66 -23.26 20.77
CA PRO A 5 6.53 -24.13 19.60
C PRO A 5 6.55 -23.25 18.35
N ALA A 6 7.39 -23.60 17.37
CA ALA A 6 7.38 -22.97 16.07
C ALA A 6 5.98 -23.12 15.47
N MET A 7 5.21 -22.04 15.41
CA MET A 7 3.95 -22.01 14.68
C MET A 7 4.27 -22.31 13.22
N SER A 8 3.75 -23.41 12.69
CA SER A 8 3.84 -23.65 11.24
C SER A 8 3.19 -22.47 10.52
N PRO A 9 3.70 -22.06 9.36
CA PRO A 9 3.06 -21.03 8.57
C PRO A 9 1.59 -21.38 8.37
N SER A 10 0.66 -20.51 8.76
CA SER A 10 -0.76 -20.80 8.57
C SER A 10 -1.04 -20.82 7.07
N THR A 11 -1.37 -21.99 6.53
CA THR A 11 -1.70 -22.17 5.11
C THR A 11 -2.78 -21.19 4.65
N GLY A 12 -3.70 -20.83 5.55
CA GLY A 12 -4.74 -19.82 5.31
C GLY A 12 -4.18 -18.41 5.07
N GLY A 13 -3.22 -17.94 5.87
CA GLY A 13 -2.63 -16.61 5.68
C GLY A 13 -1.89 -16.50 4.34
N ILE A 14 -1.14 -17.53 3.96
CA ILE A 14 -0.47 -17.60 2.65
C ILE A 14 -1.50 -17.59 1.52
N ALA A 15 -2.55 -18.41 1.62
CA ALA A 15 -3.61 -18.48 0.60
C ALA A 15 -4.31 -17.13 0.40
N VAL A 16 -4.59 -16.39 1.48
CA VAL A 16 -5.18 -15.05 1.41
C VAL A 16 -4.24 -14.07 0.70
N LEU A 17 -2.95 -14.04 1.06
CA LEU A 17 -1.96 -13.17 0.40
C LEU A 17 -1.85 -13.47 -1.09
N LEU A 18 -1.80 -14.75 -1.47
CA LEU A 18 -1.76 -15.17 -2.88
C LEU A 18 -3.03 -14.80 -3.63
N ALA A 19 -4.21 -15.02 -3.03
CA ALA A 19 -5.50 -14.71 -3.64
C ALA A 19 -5.67 -13.20 -3.86
N VAL A 20 -5.37 -12.39 -2.84
CA VAL A 20 -5.44 -10.93 -2.94
C VAL A 20 -4.38 -10.41 -3.92
N GLY A 21 -3.15 -10.94 -3.87
CA GLY A 21 -2.08 -10.60 -4.80
C GLY A 21 -2.48 -10.91 -6.26
N ALA A 22 -3.00 -12.10 -6.52
CA ALA A 22 -3.52 -12.49 -7.83
C ALA A 22 -4.66 -11.58 -8.30
N GLY A 23 -5.59 -11.25 -7.39
CA GLY A 23 -6.69 -10.32 -7.66
C GLY A 23 -6.19 -8.93 -8.06
N CYS A 24 -5.21 -8.38 -7.32
CA CYS A 24 -4.57 -7.10 -7.66
C CYS A 24 -3.92 -7.14 -9.05
N LEU A 25 -3.16 -8.19 -9.38
CA LEU A 25 -2.55 -8.33 -10.70
C LEU A 25 -3.59 -8.50 -11.82
N ALA A 26 -4.64 -9.28 -11.58
CA ALA A 26 -5.72 -9.46 -12.54
C ALA A 26 -6.44 -8.14 -12.82
N LEU A 27 -6.73 -7.35 -11.77
CA LEU A 27 -7.33 -6.02 -11.91
C LEU A 27 -6.39 -5.04 -12.61
N ALA A 28 -5.08 -5.10 -12.32
CA ALA A 28 -4.08 -4.30 -13.01
C ALA A 28 -4.09 -4.57 -14.52
N ILE A 29 -4.01 -5.85 -14.92
CA ILE A 29 -4.05 -6.26 -16.34
C ILE A 29 -5.38 -5.86 -16.98
N ALA A 30 -6.50 -6.09 -16.29
CA ALA A 30 -7.83 -5.74 -16.79
C ALA A 30 -8.01 -4.22 -16.99
N SER A 31 -7.41 -3.40 -16.11
CA SER A 31 -7.48 -1.93 -16.21
C SER A 31 -6.74 -1.36 -17.43
N LEU A 32 -5.75 -2.08 -17.98
CA LEU A 32 -5.04 -1.67 -19.18
C LEU A 32 -5.88 -1.80 -20.46
N ARG A 33 -6.91 -2.65 -20.47
CA ARG A 33 -7.77 -2.85 -21.63
C ARG A 33 -8.74 -1.68 -21.79
N SER A 34 -8.74 -1.03 -22.96
CA SER A 34 -9.65 0.07 -23.27
C SER A 34 -11.12 -0.39 -23.18
N GLY A 35 -11.98 0.45 -22.62
CA GLY A 35 -13.41 0.15 -22.42
C GLY A 35 -13.75 -0.96 -21.41
N SER A 36 -12.77 -1.43 -20.61
CA SER A 36 -13.01 -2.50 -19.64
C SER A 36 -13.99 -2.09 -18.54
N TRP A 37 -14.67 -3.08 -17.96
CA TRP A 37 -15.56 -2.85 -16.81
C TRP A 37 -14.81 -2.26 -15.61
N THR A 38 -13.53 -2.60 -15.42
CA THR A 38 -12.71 -2.04 -14.33
C THR A 38 -12.47 -0.54 -14.51
N ARG A 39 -12.24 -0.02 -15.73
CA ARG A 39 -12.16 1.44 -15.96
C ARG A 39 -13.46 2.14 -15.51
N ARG A 40 -14.62 1.56 -15.82
CA ARG A 40 -15.93 2.07 -15.37
C ARG A 40 -16.11 2.02 -13.85
N LEU A 41 -15.67 0.95 -13.20
CA LEU A 41 -15.75 0.82 -11.74
C LEU A 41 -14.94 1.91 -11.01
N TYR A 42 -13.77 2.26 -11.56
CA TYR A 42 -12.93 3.35 -11.03
C TYR A 42 -13.33 4.75 -11.51
N GLY A 43 -14.43 4.88 -12.27
CA GLY A 43 -14.88 6.17 -12.80
C GLY A 43 -13.92 6.78 -13.83
N LEU A 44 -13.05 5.99 -14.45
CA LEU A 44 -12.11 6.46 -15.46
C LEU A 44 -12.83 6.62 -16.81
N GLU A 45 -12.58 7.76 -17.46
CA GLU A 45 -13.00 7.94 -18.86
C GLU A 45 -12.39 6.84 -19.76
N PRO A 46 -13.13 6.33 -20.75
CA PRO A 46 -12.68 5.22 -21.60
C PRO A 46 -11.33 5.47 -22.29
N ASP A 47 -11.02 6.73 -22.57
CA ASP A 47 -9.85 7.16 -23.35
C ASP A 47 -8.69 7.69 -22.48
N ASN A 48 -8.86 7.73 -21.15
CA ASN A 48 -7.82 8.21 -20.22
C ASN A 48 -6.79 7.12 -19.89
N ASP A 49 -5.94 6.81 -20.87
CA ASP A 49 -4.93 5.75 -20.77
C ASP A 49 -3.83 6.01 -19.72
N ALA A 50 -3.53 7.28 -19.43
CA ALA A 50 -2.51 7.63 -18.44
C ALA A 50 -2.94 7.21 -17.03
N SER A 51 -4.18 7.53 -16.64
CA SER A 51 -4.74 7.17 -15.33
C SER A 51 -4.98 5.66 -15.21
N ALA A 52 -5.38 5.01 -16.31
CA ALA A 52 -5.51 3.56 -16.35
C ALA A 52 -4.16 2.85 -16.14
N ARG A 53 -3.08 3.32 -16.78
CA ARG A 53 -1.72 2.77 -16.58
C ARG A 53 -1.20 3.02 -15.18
N ALA A 54 -1.48 4.18 -14.61
CA ALA A 54 -1.12 4.51 -13.25
C ALA A 54 -1.80 3.59 -12.23
N ASN A 55 -3.12 3.40 -12.35
CA ASN A 55 -3.87 2.45 -11.51
C ASN A 55 -3.36 1.02 -11.67
N ALA A 56 -3.08 0.60 -12.92
CA ALA A 56 -2.48 -0.70 -13.20
C ALA A 56 -1.11 -0.84 -12.52
N ALA A 57 -0.28 0.20 -12.55
CA ALA A 57 1.05 0.18 -11.93
C ALA A 57 0.94 0.06 -10.40
N VAL A 58 0.06 0.84 -9.76
CA VAL A 58 -0.16 0.78 -8.30
C VAL A 58 -0.66 -0.61 -7.90
N LEU A 59 -1.70 -1.12 -8.56
CA LEU A 59 -2.24 -2.47 -8.29
C LEU A 59 -1.20 -3.56 -8.59
N GLY A 60 -0.40 -3.38 -9.64
CA GLY A 60 0.70 -4.26 -10.01
C GLY A 60 1.75 -4.34 -8.90
N ILE A 61 2.24 -3.19 -8.43
CA ILE A 61 3.24 -3.10 -7.36
C ILE A 61 2.71 -3.73 -6.06
N VAL A 62 1.46 -3.42 -5.67
CA VAL A 62 0.83 -4.02 -4.50
C VAL A 62 0.70 -5.53 -4.64
N GLY A 63 0.22 -6.01 -5.79
CA GLY A 63 0.10 -7.44 -6.07
C GLY A 63 1.44 -8.17 -5.97
N VAL A 64 2.49 -7.65 -6.61
CA VAL A 64 3.85 -8.21 -6.52
C VAL A 64 4.37 -8.20 -5.08
N GLY A 65 4.12 -7.13 -4.33
CA GLY A 65 4.49 -7.04 -2.91
C GLY A 65 3.83 -8.13 -2.06
N LEU A 66 2.55 -8.43 -2.30
CA LEU A 66 1.84 -9.51 -1.60
C LEU A 66 2.39 -10.90 -1.94
N PHE A 67 2.74 -11.14 -3.21
CA PHE A 67 3.43 -12.38 -3.60
C PHE A 67 4.81 -12.51 -2.97
N ALA A 68 5.58 -11.41 -2.91
CA ALA A 68 6.87 -11.40 -2.25
C ALA A 68 6.75 -11.69 -0.75
N LEU A 69 5.73 -11.15 -0.08
CA LEU A 69 5.44 -11.45 1.32
C LEU A 69 5.03 -12.91 1.53
N ALA A 70 4.17 -13.46 0.67
CA ALA A 70 3.83 -14.88 0.70
C ALA A 70 5.08 -15.77 0.50
N GLY A 71 5.94 -15.42 -0.47
CA GLY A 71 7.20 -16.11 -0.71
C GLY A 71 8.15 -16.04 0.49
N ALA A 72 8.26 -14.89 1.15
CA ALA A 72 9.06 -14.74 2.36
C ALA A 72 8.59 -15.65 3.50
N ILE A 73 7.27 -15.85 3.63
CA ILE A 73 6.69 -16.78 4.60
C ILE A 73 7.00 -18.23 4.23
N VAL A 74 6.86 -18.61 2.95
CA VAL A 74 7.17 -19.96 2.45
C VAL A 74 8.65 -20.30 2.59
N LEU A 75 9.53 -19.31 2.40
CA LEU A 75 10.97 -19.45 2.56
C LEU A 75 11.44 -19.32 4.03
N GLU A 76 10.50 -19.19 4.97
CA GLU A 76 10.77 -19.06 6.41
C GLU A 76 11.78 -17.95 6.74
N LEU A 77 11.71 -16.84 6.00
CA LEU A 77 12.61 -15.72 6.24
C LEU A 77 12.42 -15.16 7.66
N PRO A 78 13.49 -14.69 8.34
CA PRO A 78 13.38 -14.14 9.67
C PRO A 78 12.33 -13.02 9.74
N SER A 79 11.33 -13.18 10.62
CA SER A 79 10.19 -12.27 10.74
C SER A 79 10.62 -10.82 10.98
N ALA A 80 11.70 -10.61 11.74
CA ALA A 80 12.29 -9.28 11.96
C ALA A 80 12.79 -8.63 10.66
N ILE A 81 13.41 -9.40 9.76
CA ILE A 81 13.87 -8.89 8.46
C ILE A 81 12.67 -8.54 7.58
N VAL A 82 11.68 -9.43 7.51
CA VAL A 82 10.46 -9.21 6.72
C VAL A 82 9.72 -7.97 7.21
N ARG A 83 9.46 -7.85 8.53
CA ARG A 83 8.79 -6.68 9.13
C ARG A 83 9.53 -5.38 8.81
N ARG A 84 10.85 -5.33 9.01
CA ARG A 84 11.67 -4.13 8.72
C ARG A 84 11.66 -3.78 7.23
N ALA A 85 11.85 -4.78 6.36
CA ALA A 85 11.85 -4.59 4.92
C ALA A 85 10.48 -4.08 4.42
N THR A 86 9.38 -4.66 4.91
CA THR A 86 8.03 -4.22 4.56
C THR A 86 7.78 -2.78 4.99
N ILE A 87 8.16 -2.39 6.21
CA ILE A 87 7.95 -1.01 6.69
C ILE A 87 8.79 -0.03 5.86
N LEU A 88 10.08 -0.31 5.65
CA LEU A 88 10.97 0.57 4.89
C LEU A 88 10.54 0.69 3.43
N ALA A 89 10.16 -0.43 2.79
CA ALA A 89 9.66 -0.42 1.41
C ALA A 89 8.35 0.37 1.31
N SER A 90 7.43 0.18 2.26
CA SER A 90 6.15 0.91 2.30
C SER A 90 6.38 2.40 2.50
N ALA A 91 7.25 2.78 3.44
CA ALA A 91 7.59 4.17 3.68
C ALA A 91 8.21 4.82 2.43
N LEU A 92 9.19 4.16 1.80
CA LEU A 92 9.82 4.65 0.58
C LEU A 92 8.81 4.81 -0.56
N LEU A 93 7.93 3.83 -0.77
CA LEU A 93 6.89 3.88 -1.79
C LEU A 93 5.91 5.03 -1.51
N SER A 94 5.50 5.24 -0.26
CA SER A 94 4.66 6.38 0.13
C SER A 94 5.35 7.72 -0.13
N PHE A 95 6.64 7.85 0.21
CA PHE A 95 7.41 9.06 -0.09
C PHE A 95 7.50 9.32 -1.59
N VAL A 96 7.85 8.32 -2.39
CA VAL A 96 7.98 8.46 -3.84
C VAL A 96 6.64 8.80 -4.47
N LEU A 97 5.56 8.10 -4.11
CA LEU A 97 4.22 8.35 -4.62
C LEU A 97 3.75 9.76 -4.25
N GLY A 98 3.85 10.12 -2.97
CA GLY A 98 3.43 11.42 -2.48
C GLY A 98 4.25 12.57 -3.09
N TRP A 99 5.56 12.39 -3.29
CA TRP A 99 6.42 13.34 -4.01
C TRP A 99 6.00 13.50 -5.48
N LEU A 100 5.75 12.39 -6.18
CA LEU A 100 5.30 12.43 -7.58
C LEU A 100 3.98 13.18 -7.70
N VAL A 101 3.04 12.97 -6.78
CA VAL A 101 1.75 13.66 -6.78
C VAL A 101 1.89 15.14 -6.35
N ALA A 102 2.55 15.42 -5.22
CA ALA A 102 2.58 16.77 -4.64
C ALA A 102 3.56 17.74 -5.34
N VAL A 103 4.67 17.21 -5.87
CA VAL A 103 5.77 18.02 -6.41
C VAL A 103 5.89 17.89 -7.92
N ARG A 104 5.67 16.70 -8.48
CA ARG A 104 5.70 16.48 -9.94
C ARG A 104 4.33 16.56 -10.62
N ASP A 105 3.29 16.90 -9.86
CA ASP A 105 1.91 17.06 -10.35
C ASP A 105 1.34 15.82 -11.05
N ARG A 106 1.82 14.62 -10.70
CA ARG A 106 1.41 13.33 -11.28
C ARG A 106 0.11 12.83 -10.64
N ARG A 107 -0.94 13.64 -10.73
CA ARG A 107 -2.25 13.36 -10.11
C ARG A 107 -2.93 12.12 -10.65
N GLU A 108 -2.58 11.70 -11.86
CA GLU A 108 -3.01 10.43 -12.47
C GLU A 108 -2.61 9.20 -11.65
N LEU A 109 -1.64 9.31 -10.73
CA LEU A 109 -1.22 8.25 -9.81
C LEU A 109 -2.19 8.07 -8.62
N LEU A 110 -3.09 9.02 -8.38
CA LEU A 110 -4.15 8.85 -7.41
C LEU A 110 -5.22 7.95 -8.04
N THR A 111 -5.66 6.93 -7.30
CA THR A 111 -6.76 6.05 -7.73
C THR A 111 -8.12 6.75 -7.75
N THR A 112 -8.15 8.04 -7.43
CA THR A 112 -9.34 8.90 -7.49
C THR A 112 -9.36 9.65 -8.83
N PRO A 113 -10.44 9.53 -9.62
CA PRO A 113 -10.59 10.29 -10.87
C PRO A 113 -10.76 11.80 -10.61
N ASP A 114 -10.32 12.61 -11.57
CA ASP A 114 -10.62 14.04 -11.71
C ASP A 114 -10.30 14.95 -10.51
N VAL A 115 -9.20 14.67 -9.82
CA VAL A 115 -8.75 15.50 -8.69
C VAL A 115 -8.13 16.81 -9.20
N ASP A 116 -8.61 17.94 -8.66
CA ASP A 116 -8.03 19.26 -8.96
C ASP A 116 -6.58 19.39 -8.45
N ARG A 117 -5.85 20.39 -8.93
CA ARG A 117 -4.42 20.53 -8.62
C ARG A 117 -4.16 20.72 -7.13
N LYS A 118 -5.05 21.46 -6.47
CA LYS A 118 -4.91 21.81 -5.06
C LYS A 118 -5.15 20.60 -4.17
N THR A 119 -6.22 19.85 -4.40
CA THR A 119 -6.54 18.62 -3.67
C THR A 119 -5.51 17.54 -3.96
N GLY A 120 -5.10 17.37 -5.21
CA GLY A 120 -4.05 16.41 -5.58
C GLY A 120 -2.76 16.69 -4.83
N ARG A 121 -2.33 17.96 -4.77
CA ARG A 121 -1.15 18.35 -4.00
C ARG A 121 -1.28 18.07 -2.50
N ARG A 122 -2.44 18.35 -1.90
CA ARG A 122 -2.72 18.04 -0.49
C ARG A 122 -2.69 16.54 -0.23
N LEU A 123 -3.33 15.74 -1.07
CA LEU A 123 -3.31 14.28 -0.98
C LEU A 123 -1.89 13.74 -1.10
N GLY A 124 -1.09 14.25 -2.05
CA GLY A 124 0.32 13.87 -2.16
C GLY A 124 1.11 14.14 -0.87
N PHE A 125 0.87 15.27 -0.19
CA PHE A 125 1.47 15.54 1.12
C PHE A 125 0.95 14.62 2.23
N VAL A 126 -0.33 14.24 2.20
CA VAL A 126 -0.87 13.22 3.11
C VAL A 126 -0.14 11.89 2.91
N VAL A 127 0.08 11.46 1.66
CA VAL A 127 0.84 10.23 1.36
C VAL A 127 2.29 10.32 1.87
N ILE A 128 2.97 11.47 1.70
CA ILE A 128 4.29 11.70 2.31
C ILE A 128 4.22 11.54 3.84
N GLY A 129 3.19 12.13 4.47
CA GLY A 129 2.93 12.01 5.90
C GLY A 129 2.76 10.56 6.35
N CYS A 130 2.06 9.73 5.58
CA CYS A 130 1.96 8.29 5.84
C CYS A 130 3.35 7.62 5.81
N GLY A 131 4.20 7.99 4.85
CA GLY A 131 5.58 7.49 4.77
C GLY A 131 6.39 7.85 6.02
N VAL A 132 6.30 9.09 6.50
CA VAL A 132 6.93 9.55 7.75
C VAL A 132 6.39 8.77 8.95
N LEU A 133 5.07 8.57 9.02
CA LEU A 133 4.42 7.87 10.11
C LEU A 133 4.86 6.40 10.16
N LEU A 134 4.99 5.73 9.00
CA LEU A 134 5.55 4.39 8.89
C LEU A 134 6.99 4.33 9.42
N LEU A 135 7.81 5.35 9.16
CA LEU A 135 9.16 5.43 9.71
C LEU A 135 9.17 5.50 11.25
N ALA A 136 8.14 6.11 11.86
CA ALA A 136 8.00 6.14 13.32
C ALA A 136 7.72 4.76 13.93
N PHE A 137 7.21 3.80 13.15
CA PHE A 137 7.06 2.41 13.59
C PHE A 137 8.36 1.58 13.51
N VAL A 138 9.37 2.04 12.76
CA VAL A 138 10.62 1.28 12.60
C VAL A 138 11.36 1.10 13.93
N PRO A 139 11.51 2.13 14.80
CA PRO A 139 12.06 1.95 16.14
C PRO A 139 11.26 0.96 17.00
N LEU A 140 9.92 0.97 16.92
CA LEU A 140 9.08 0.04 17.68
C LEU A 140 9.35 -1.41 17.28
N VAL A 141 9.55 -1.65 15.98
CA VAL A 141 9.91 -2.98 15.46
C VAL A 141 11.37 -3.35 15.76
N TRP A 142 12.28 -2.38 15.83
CA TRP A 142 13.67 -2.64 16.24
C TRP A 142 13.81 -2.96 17.72
N LEU A 143 13.00 -2.32 18.56
CA LEU A 143 12.99 -2.51 20.01
C LEU A 143 12.11 -3.69 20.45
N GLU A 144 11.56 -4.45 19.50
CA GLU A 144 10.71 -5.62 19.74
C GLU A 144 9.54 -5.31 20.70
N VAL A 145 8.94 -4.13 20.53
CA VAL A 145 7.77 -3.69 21.29
C VAL A 145 6.61 -4.64 21.04
N ASP A 146 5.79 -4.88 22.08
CA ASP A 146 4.65 -5.79 22.06
C ASP A 146 3.74 -5.59 20.84
N ASP A 147 3.39 -6.70 20.18
CA ASP A 147 2.61 -6.71 18.94
C ASP A 147 1.23 -6.04 19.11
N ALA A 148 0.62 -6.09 20.30
CA ALA A 148 -0.66 -5.42 20.58
C ALA A 148 -0.51 -3.89 20.58
N VAL A 149 0.60 -3.36 21.13
CA VAL A 149 0.88 -1.92 21.13
C VAL A 149 1.11 -1.43 19.69
N VAL A 150 1.86 -2.19 18.90
CA VAL A 150 2.09 -1.89 17.48
C VAL A 150 0.78 -1.91 16.70
N ALA A 151 -0.09 -2.90 16.95
CA ALA A 151 -1.39 -3.01 16.30
C ALA A 151 -2.33 -1.85 16.66
N VAL A 152 -2.42 -1.47 17.93
CA VAL A 152 -3.23 -0.31 18.38
C VAL A 152 -2.70 0.98 17.76
N GLY A 153 -1.38 1.17 17.74
CA GLY A 153 -0.75 2.31 17.08
C GLY A 153 -1.08 2.36 15.58
N ALA A 154 -0.98 1.22 14.89
CA ALA A 154 -1.31 1.12 13.47
C ALA A 154 -2.79 1.44 13.20
N LEU A 155 -3.71 0.95 14.05
CA LEU A 155 -5.13 1.28 13.96
C LEU A 155 -5.39 2.77 14.17
N ALA A 156 -4.83 3.37 15.23
CA ALA A 156 -4.96 4.80 15.50
C ALA A 156 -4.43 5.64 14.33
N SER A 157 -3.26 5.28 13.80
CA SER A 157 -2.65 5.97 12.65
C SER A 157 -3.52 5.90 11.39
N THR A 158 -4.30 4.82 11.22
CA THR A 158 -5.24 4.69 10.11
C THR A 158 -6.36 5.73 10.21
N PHE A 159 -6.88 5.98 11.41
CA PHE A 159 -7.88 7.03 11.62
C PHE A 159 -7.31 8.42 11.31
N ASP A 160 -6.09 8.72 11.76
CA ASP A 160 -5.43 10.00 11.49
C ASP A 160 -5.24 10.24 9.98
N VAL A 161 -4.83 9.19 9.26
CA VAL A 161 -4.68 9.25 7.80
C VAL A 161 -6.03 9.47 7.11
N LEU A 162 -7.09 8.77 7.52
CA LEU A 162 -8.43 8.96 6.96
C LEU A 162 -8.95 10.38 7.20
N LEU A 163 -8.71 10.95 8.37
CA LEU A 163 -9.05 12.35 8.68
C LEU A 163 -8.24 13.33 7.82
N ALA A 164 -6.95 13.09 7.64
CA ALA A 164 -6.09 13.91 6.79
C ALA A 164 -6.52 13.86 5.32
N VAL A 165 -6.92 12.68 4.82
CA VAL A 165 -7.51 12.52 3.49
C VAL A 165 -8.83 13.28 3.39
N ALA A 166 -9.74 13.12 4.34
CA ALA A 166 -11.02 13.82 4.36
C ALA A 166 -10.84 15.35 4.38
N PHE A 167 -9.84 15.84 5.12
CA PHE A 167 -9.49 17.26 5.15
C PHE A 167 -8.88 17.74 3.83
N ALA A 168 -8.09 16.89 3.14
CA ALA A 168 -7.50 17.26 1.86
C ALA A 168 -8.56 17.57 0.80
N TYR A 169 -9.71 16.89 0.85
CA TYR A 169 -10.88 17.09 -0.03
C TYR A 169 -11.76 18.31 0.31
N ARG A 170 -11.49 19.03 1.41
CA ARG A 170 -12.20 20.28 1.77
C ARG A 170 -11.44 21.53 1.30
#